data_AF-A0A3C0TMU5-F1
#
_entry.id   AF-A0A3C0TMU5-F1
#
_cell.length_a   1.000
_cell.length_b   1.000
_cell.length_c   1.000
_cell.angle_alpha   90.00
_cell.angle_beta   90.00
_cell.angle_gamma   90.00
#
_symmetry.space_group_name_H-M   'P 1'
#
loop_
_entity.id
_entity.type
_entity.pdbx_description
1 polymer ?
#
loop_
_entity_poly.entity_id
_entity_poly.type
_entity_poly.pdbx_seq_one_letter_code
_entity_poly.pdbx_strand_id
1 'polypeptide(L)' 'EIARVRTLSAKLIGAEPEEIAFVKNTSHGLSLVAEGLSWKAGDNMVVYEKEFPANLFPWLSLRRKGVDV' A
#
# COMPACT_ATOMS: atom_id res chain seq x y z
N GLU A 1 -6.05 -9.80 -22.77
CA GLU A 1 -7.06 -9.51 -21.73
C GLU A 1 -6.53 -8.66 -20.58
N ILE A 2 -5.41 -9.06 -19.94
CA ILE A 2 -4.77 -8.32 -18.81
C ILE A 2 -4.51 -6.84 -19.13
N ALA A 3 -3.95 -6.53 -20.31
CA ALA A 3 -3.69 -5.15 -20.73
C ALA A 3 -4.98 -4.30 -20.77
N ARG A 4 -6.11 -4.87 -21.24
CA ARG A 4 -7.40 -4.18 -21.27
C ARG A 4 -7.91 -3.89 -19.85
N VAL A 5 -7.79 -4.85 -18.93
CA VAL A 5 -8.19 -4.65 -17.54
C VAL A 5 -7.36 -3.54 -16.90
N ARG A 6 -6.04 -3.50 -17.13
CA ARG A 6 -5.18 -2.41 -16.64
C ARG A 6 -5.65 -1.05 -17.12
N THR A 7 -5.90 -0.88 -18.42
CA THR A 7 -6.39 0.38 -18.99
C THR A 7 -7.73 0.82 -18.37
N LEU A 8 -8.67 -0.11 -18.19
CA LEU A 8 -9.98 0.22 -17.61
C LEU A 8 -9.87 0.59 -16.13
N SER A 9 -9.08 -0.15 -15.35
CA SER A 9 -8.84 0.16 -13.93
C SER A 9 -8.10 1.49 -13.76
N ALA A 10 -7.09 1.76 -14.58
CA ALA A 10 -6.33 3.00 -14.58
C ALA A 10 -7.25 4.21 -14.83
N LYS A 11 -8.14 4.12 -15.84
CA LYS A 11 -9.15 5.15 -16.12
C LYS A 11 -10.09 5.41 -14.94
N LEU A 12 -10.45 4.38 -14.17
CA LEU A 12 -11.37 4.53 -13.03
C LEU A 12 -10.78 5.40 -11.92
N ILE A 13 -9.46 5.32 -11.69
CA ILE A 13 -8.78 6.01 -10.58
C ILE A 13 -7.88 7.17 -11.03
N GLY A 14 -7.81 7.46 -12.34
CA GLY A 14 -6.97 8.52 -12.89
C GLY A 14 -5.47 8.21 -12.88
N ALA A 15 -5.10 6.96 -13.16
CA ALA A 15 -3.71 6.48 -13.23
C ALA A 15 -3.35 6.06 -14.67
N GLU A 16 -2.08 5.69 -14.88
CA GLU A 16 -1.60 5.04 -16.11
C GLU A 16 -1.68 3.50 -16.03
N PRO A 17 -1.87 2.77 -17.15
CA PRO A 17 -1.97 1.31 -17.16
C PRO A 17 -0.77 0.59 -16.51
N GLU A 18 0.42 1.19 -16.58
CA GLU A 18 1.68 0.69 -16.02
C GLU A 18 1.73 0.80 -14.49
N GLU A 19 0.96 1.72 -13.89
CA GLU A 19 0.87 1.93 -12.44
C GLU A 19 -0.04 0.91 -11.74
N ILE A 20 -0.78 0.10 -12.51
CA ILE A 20 -1.68 -0.90 -11.95
C ILE A 20 -0.90 -2.16 -11.52
N ALA A 21 -1.18 -2.72 -10.36
CA ALA A 21 -0.66 -4.02 -9.97
C ALA A 21 -1.81 -4.95 -9.58
N PHE A 22 -1.81 -6.18 -10.11
CA PHE A 22 -2.76 -7.20 -9.69
C PHE A 22 -2.19 -7.95 -8.50
N VAL A 23 -2.85 -7.81 -7.35
CA VAL A 23 -2.49 -8.46 -6.09
C VAL A 23 -3.68 -9.27 -5.56
N LYS A 24 -3.40 -10.20 -4.66
CA LYS A 24 -4.43 -11.11 -4.12
C LYS A 24 -5.60 -10.41 -3.43
N ASN A 25 -5.34 -9.35 -2.68
CA ASN A 25 -6.34 -8.58 -1.91
C ASN A 25 -5.73 -7.27 -1.39
N THR A 26 -6.55 -6.43 -0.77
CA THR A 26 -6.18 -5.13 -0.20
C THR A 26 -5.03 -5.23 0.81
N SER A 27 -5.14 -6.11 1.80
CA SER A 27 -4.13 -6.25 2.86
C SER A 27 -2.77 -6.67 2.30
N HIS A 28 -2.74 -7.57 1.32
CA HIS A 28 -1.52 -7.95 0.62
C HIS A 28 -0.90 -6.76 -0.13
N GLY A 29 -1.71 -5.93 -0.81
CA GLY A 29 -1.25 -4.71 -1.44
C GLY A 29 -0.60 -3.73 -0.45
N LEU A 30 -1.24 -3.50 0.69
CA LEU A 30 -0.70 -2.61 1.75
C LEU A 30 0.61 -3.16 2.34
N SER A 31 0.69 -4.47 2.59
CA SER A 31 1.93 -5.09 3.06
C SER A 31 3.08 -4.95 2.06
N LEU A 32 2.82 -5.04 0.76
CA LEU A 32 3.85 -4.82 -0.27
C LEU A 32 4.40 -3.40 -0.22
N VAL A 33 3.54 -2.39 -0.02
CA VAL A 33 3.98 -0.99 0.11
C VAL A 33 4.75 -0.78 1.41
N ALA A 34 4.21 -1.23 2.54
CA ALA A 34 4.84 -1.07 3.85
C ALA A 34 6.24 -1.71 3.88
N GLU A 35 6.41 -2.92 3.33
CA GLU A 35 7.70 -3.62 3.37
C GLU A 35 8.62 -3.27 2.19
N GLY A 36 8.08 -2.77 1.07
CA GLY A 36 8.85 -2.44 -0.13
C GLY A 36 9.54 -1.07 -0.10
N LEU A 37 9.12 -0.18 0.80
CA LEU A 37 9.75 1.13 0.98
C LEU A 37 11.00 1.05 1.88
N SER A 38 12.00 1.87 1.57
CA SER A 38 13.27 1.94 2.30
C SER A 38 13.18 2.89 3.51
N TRP A 39 12.41 2.48 4.51
CA TRP A 39 12.23 3.21 5.76
C TRP A 39 13.54 3.44 6.51
N LYS A 40 13.61 4.58 7.18
CA LYS A 40 14.67 4.94 8.13
C LYS A 40 14.08 5.17 9.51
N ALA A 41 14.88 4.92 10.55
CA ALA A 41 14.48 5.28 11.90
C ALA A 41 14.23 6.79 12.00
N GLY A 42 13.10 7.17 12.60
CA GLY A 42 12.64 8.55 12.69
C GLY A 42 11.69 9.00 11.57
N ASP A 43 11.45 8.19 10.54
CA ASP A 43 10.39 8.49 9.56
C ASP A 43 9.00 8.46 10.25
N ASN A 44 8.05 9.24 9.73
CA ASN A 44 6.68 9.34 10.26
C ASN A 44 5.65 8.83 9.23
N MET A 45 4.83 7.87 9.64
CA MET A 45 3.76 7.25 8.87
C MET A 45 2.40 7.69 9.44
N VAL A 46 1.66 8.50 8.69
CA VAL A 46 0.33 8.95 9.10
C VAL A 46 -0.73 7.99 8.59
N VAL A 47 -1.52 7.42 9.50
CA VAL A 47 -2.64 6.52 9.18
C VAL A 47 -3.95 7.09 9.73
N TYR A 48 -5.07 6.66 9.15
CA TYR A 48 -6.38 6.99 9.70
C TYR A 48 -6.63 6.19 10.98
N GLU A 49 -7.02 6.86 12.07
CA GLU A 49 -7.20 6.25 13.39
C GLU A 49 -8.23 5.10 13.38
N LYS A 50 -9.26 5.18 12.53
CA LYS A 50 -10.33 4.18 12.45
C LYS A 50 -10.18 3.25 11.24
N GLU A 51 -8.95 3.03 10.81
CA GLU A 51 -8.63 2.10 9.73
C GLU A 51 -9.02 0.65 10.12
N PHE A 52 -9.39 -0.14 9.11
CA PHE A 52 -9.69 -1.55 9.32
C PHE A 52 -8.43 -2.28 9.84
N PRO A 53 -8.52 -3.16 10.86
CA PRO A 53 -7.32 -3.73 11.51
C PRO A 53 -6.33 -4.39 10.53
N ALA A 54 -6.82 -5.12 9.53
CA ALA A 54 -5.94 -5.78 8.55
C ALA A 54 -5.20 -4.80 7.62
N ASN A 55 -5.69 -3.56 7.51
CA ASN A 55 -5.03 -2.48 6.77
C ASN A 55 -4.08 -1.66 7.65
N LEU A 56 -4.29 -1.67 8.97
CA LEU A 56 -3.48 -0.95 9.95
C LEU A 56 -2.21 -1.71 10.35
N PHE A 57 -2.31 -3.02 10.57
CA PHE A 57 -1.19 -3.83 11.09
C PHE A 57 0.10 -3.80 10.26
N PRO A 58 0.06 -3.76 8.91
CA PRO A 58 1.27 -3.62 8.11
C PRO A 58 2.08 -2.37 8.46
N TRP A 59 1.39 -1.25 8.76
CA TRP A 59 2.04 0.00 9.14
C TRP A 59 2.59 -0.07 10.55
N LEU A 60 1.81 -0.58 11.52
CA LEU A 60 2.27 -0.72 12.91
C LEU A 60 3.52 -1.60 13.05
N SER A 61 3.69 -2.59 12.15
CA SER A 61 4.91 -3.40 12.08
C SER A 61 6.17 -2.54 11.90
N LEU A 62 6.09 -1.39 11.20
CA LEU A 62 7.22 -0.51 10.93
C LEU A 62 7.85 0.12 12.18
N ARG A 63 7.13 0.15 13.31
CA ARG A 63 7.70 0.58 14.60
C ARG A 63 8.95 -0.21 14.98
N ARG A 64 9.06 -1.48 14.55
CA ARG A 64 10.27 -2.31 14.74
C ARG A 64 11.50 -1.81 13.96
N LYS A 65 11.29 -1.01 12.92
CA LYS A 65 12.32 -0.35 12.11
C LYS A 65 12.62 1.07 12.61
N GLY A 66 11.99 1.50 13.71
CA GLY A 66 12.14 2.84 14.29
C GLY A 66 11.30 3.92 13.60
N VAL A 67 10.29 3.54 12.82
CA VAL A 67 9.32 4.46 12.21
C VAL A 67 8.26 4.83 13.25
N ASP A 68 7.91 6.12 13.33
CA ASP A 68 6.75 6.59 14.08
C ASP A 68 5.48 6.38 13.26
N VAL A 69 4.45 5.78 13.86
CA VAL A 69 3.21 5.35 13.18
C VAL A 69 2.02 5.71 14.05
#